data_AF-A0A1B8CVN5-F1
#
_entry.id   AF-A0A1B8CVN5-F1
#
_cell.length_a   1.000
_cell.length_b   1.000
_cell.length_c   1.000
_cell.angle_alpha   90.00
_cell.angle_beta   90.00
_cell.angle_gamma   90.00
#
_symmetry.space_group_name_H-M   'P 1'
#
loop_
_entity.id
_entity.type
_entity.pdbx_description
1 polymer ?
#
loop_
_entity_poly.entity_id
_entity_poly.type
_entity_poly.pdbx_seq_one_letter_code
_entity_poly.pdbx_strand_id
1 'polypeptide(L)'
;MPIIDTKIELNKDLSLVTSATGENSLHRARQDDLLPGQARTSLDNVPLKKYLREALLAPNLDKIALYLWLAVTPDSAHISPLHFQAARGRSVTVTENAYLHLVWHYDQIFIKPLPAYLLSSAFWEYVEKTDEEVRRAATGFLRTYSYLIKYEIDFRKAQSTELGLIPTNDGTNPVTYERFAQFIAPFAEIDDDNVTPRYQYGEIRLSLE
;
A
#
# COMPACT_ATOMS: atom_id res chain seq x y z
N MET A 1 -5.52 -8.38 -17.10
CA MET A 1 -6.14 -9.13 -15.98
C MET A 1 -5.87 -8.32 -14.74
N PRO A 2 -6.87 -8.10 -13.86
CA PRO A 2 -6.64 -7.35 -12.64
C PRO A 2 -5.54 -8.03 -11.83
N ILE A 3 -4.66 -7.24 -11.22
CA ILE A 3 -3.53 -7.74 -10.40
C ILE A 3 -4.08 -8.56 -9.21
N ILE A 4 -5.30 -8.25 -8.76
CA ILE A 4 -6.00 -8.94 -7.67
C ILE A 4 -7.17 -9.78 -8.21
N ASP A 5 -7.20 -11.06 -7.83
CA ASP A 5 -8.33 -11.98 -8.06
C ASP A 5 -9.42 -11.75 -7.00
N THR A 6 -10.69 -11.68 -7.43
CA THR A 6 -11.88 -11.60 -6.55
C THR A 6 -11.98 -12.76 -5.55
N LYS A 7 -11.37 -13.91 -5.84
CA LYS A 7 -11.29 -15.05 -4.92
C LYS A 7 -10.28 -14.86 -3.78
N ILE A 8 -9.30 -13.99 -3.99
CA ILE A 8 -8.13 -13.81 -3.10
C ILE A 8 -8.20 -12.46 -2.37
N GLU A 9 -9.08 -11.54 -2.79
CA GLU A 9 -9.25 -10.25 -2.14
C GLU A 9 -9.53 -10.38 -0.63
N LEU A 10 -8.99 -9.43 0.13
CA LEU A 10 -9.07 -9.40 1.59
C LEU A 10 -9.96 -8.25 2.09
N ASN A 11 -10.70 -7.61 1.18
CA ASN A 11 -11.74 -6.66 1.50
C ASN A 11 -12.82 -6.67 0.40
N LYS A 12 -14.05 -7.01 0.79
CA LYS A 12 -15.21 -7.11 -0.12
C LYS A 12 -16.21 -5.97 0.03
N ASP A 13 -15.81 -4.90 0.73
CA ASP A 13 -16.71 -3.79 1.01
C ASP A 13 -17.03 -2.98 -0.26
N LEU A 14 -16.16 -3.01 -1.28
CA LEU A 14 -16.29 -2.19 -2.49
C LEU A 14 -16.82 -3.00 -3.67
N SER A 15 -17.63 -2.34 -4.49
CA SER A 15 -18.03 -2.80 -5.82
C SER A 15 -17.82 -1.69 -6.86
N LEU A 16 -17.53 -2.09 -8.09
CA LEU A 16 -17.39 -1.18 -9.21
C LEU A 16 -18.70 -1.14 -10.00
N VAL A 17 -19.22 0.07 -10.25
CA VAL A 17 -20.38 0.29 -11.12
C VAL A 17 -19.94 1.14 -12.30
N THR A 18 -20.31 0.72 -13.50
CA THR A 18 -20.13 1.49 -14.73
C THR A 18 -21.49 2.05 -15.15
N SER A 19 -21.58 3.37 -15.21
CA SER A 19 -22.79 4.06 -15.68
C SER A 19 -23.01 3.87 -17.19
N ALA A 20 -24.22 4.19 -17.66
CA ALA A 20 -24.56 4.14 -19.10
C ALA A 20 -23.67 5.07 -19.96
N THR A 21 -23.07 6.10 -19.37
CA THR A 21 -22.13 7.02 -20.03
C THR A 21 -20.69 6.49 -20.03
N GLY A 22 -20.44 5.32 -19.46
CA GLY A 22 -19.11 4.70 -19.35
C GLY A 22 -18.27 5.19 -18.16
N GLU A 23 -18.81 6.06 -17.32
CA GLU A 23 -18.13 6.52 -16.12
C GLU A 23 -18.15 5.42 -15.04
N ASN A 24 -16.98 5.10 -14.50
CA ASN A 24 -16.83 4.12 -13.42
C ASN A 24 -16.87 4.83 -12.05
N SER A 25 -17.60 4.25 -11.10
CA SER A 25 -17.69 4.72 -9.71
C SER A 25 -17.59 3.54 -8.75
N LEU A 26 -16.96 3.77 -7.60
CA LEU A 26 -16.95 2.81 -6.51
C LEU A 26 -18.18 3.00 -5.64
N HIS A 27 -18.73 1.89 -5.17
CA HIS A 27 -19.81 1.86 -4.20
C HIS A 27 -19.44 0.95 -3.04
N ARG A 28 -19.99 1.22 -1.87
CA ARG A 28 -19.83 0.35 -0.71
C ARG A 28 -21.09 -0.47 -0.49
N ALA A 29 -20.93 -1.74 -0.11
CA ALA A 29 -22.06 -2.62 0.21
C ALA A 29 -22.83 -2.17 1.46
N ARG A 30 -22.16 -1.46 2.38
CA ARG A 30 -22.76 -0.84 3.56
C ARG A 30 -23.35 0.51 3.15
N GLN A 31 -24.47 0.93 3.75
CA GLN A 31 -25.24 2.15 3.41
C GLN A 31 -24.49 3.50 3.52
N ASP A 32 -23.17 3.48 3.70
CA ASP A 32 -22.33 4.67 3.76
C ASP A 32 -21.41 4.67 2.52
N ASP A 33 -21.57 5.66 1.63
CA ASP A 33 -20.73 5.87 0.44
C ASP A 33 -19.34 6.44 0.81
N LEU A 34 -18.68 5.82 1.79
CA LEU A 34 -17.39 6.22 2.35
C LEU A 34 -16.33 5.15 2.13
N LEU A 35 -15.12 5.58 1.77
CA LEU A 35 -13.98 4.70 1.50
C LEU A 35 -13.62 3.83 2.73
N PRO A 36 -13.46 2.50 2.59
CA PRO A 36 -13.08 1.62 3.70
C PRO A 36 -11.80 2.05 4.40
N GLY A 37 -11.86 2.18 5.73
CA GLY A 37 -10.75 2.67 6.57
C GLY A 37 -10.59 4.20 6.56
N GLN A 38 -11.35 4.93 5.75
CA GLN A 38 -11.23 6.37 5.56
C GLN A 38 -12.61 7.04 5.65
N ALA A 39 -13.14 7.12 6.88
CA ALA A 39 -14.50 7.57 7.18
C ALA A 39 -14.81 9.05 6.81
N ARG A 40 -13.85 9.78 6.25
CA ARG A 40 -14.00 11.17 5.81
C ARG A 40 -13.90 11.33 4.29
N THR A 41 -13.72 10.24 3.55
CA THR A 41 -13.53 10.26 2.11
C THR A 41 -14.77 9.69 1.43
N SER A 42 -15.51 10.55 0.72
CA SER A 42 -16.61 10.14 -0.15
C SER A 42 -16.10 9.28 -1.31
N LEU A 43 -16.91 8.29 -1.72
CA LEU A 43 -16.68 7.49 -2.93
C LEU A 43 -17.05 8.23 -4.23
N ASP A 44 -17.59 9.44 -4.15
CA ASP A 44 -17.78 10.29 -5.33
C ASP A 44 -16.45 10.50 -6.06
N ASN A 45 -16.47 10.44 -7.40
CA ASN A 45 -15.26 10.43 -8.22
C ASN A 45 -14.30 11.60 -7.96
N VAL A 46 -14.81 12.81 -7.80
CA VAL A 46 -13.97 14.01 -7.61
C VAL A 46 -13.21 13.99 -6.27
N PRO A 47 -13.89 13.91 -5.11
CA PRO A 47 -13.19 13.85 -3.82
C PRO A 47 -12.35 12.58 -3.66
N LEU A 48 -12.80 11.43 -4.19
CA LEU A 48 -12.05 10.18 -4.14
C LEU A 48 -10.71 10.30 -4.88
N LYS A 49 -10.72 10.76 -6.14
CA LYS A 49 -9.48 10.92 -6.93
C LYS A 49 -8.50 11.87 -6.25
N LYS A 50 -9.00 12.99 -5.71
CA LYS A 50 -8.18 13.94 -4.96
C LYS A 50 -7.50 13.26 -3.76
N TYR A 51 -8.28 12.56 -2.94
CA TYR A 51 -7.78 11.85 -1.77
C TYR A 51 -6.73 10.79 -2.17
N LEU A 52 -6.99 9.97 -3.18
CA LEU A 52 -6.07 8.91 -3.60
C LEU A 52 -4.70 9.46 -4.03
N ARG A 53 -4.70 10.58 -4.76
CA ARG A 53 -3.46 11.26 -5.15
C ARG A 53 -2.69 11.78 -3.93
N GLU A 54 -3.37 12.39 -2.97
CA GLU A 54 -2.75 12.87 -1.72
C GLU A 54 -2.24 11.73 -0.83
N ALA A 55 -2.96 10.61 -0.79
CA ALA A 55 -2.68 9.48 0.11
C ALA A 55 -1.59 8.53 -0.40
N LEU A 56 -1.36 8.47 -1.72
CA LEU A 56 -0.48 7.47 -2.35
C LEU A 56 0.70 8.08 -3.11
N LEU A 57 0.57 9.29 -3.66
CA LEU A 57 1.63 9.91 -4.44
C LEU A 57 2.59 10.70 -3.56
N ALA A 58 3.87 10.66 -3.92
CA ALA A 58 4.93 11.42 -3.26
C ALA A 58 5.76 12.19 -4.29
N PRO A 59 5.17 13.11 -5.07
CA PRO A 59 5.81 13.70 -6.26
C PRO A 59 7.13 14.41 -5.97
N ASN A 60 7.30 15.04 -4.81
CA ASN A 60 8.60 15.65 -4.48
C ASN A 60 9.67 14.59 -4.16
N LEU A 61 9.26 13.46 -3.58
CA LEU A 61 10.16 12.36 -3.31
C LEU A 61 10.49 11.59 -4.60
N ASP A 62 9.54 11.45 -5.52
CA ASP A 62 9.78 10.89 -6.86
C ASP A 62 10.81 11.73 -7.63
N LYS A 63 10.77 13.07 -7.51
CA LYS A 63 11.80 13.96 -8.08
C LYS A 63 13.17 13.74 -7.42
N ILE A 64 13.22 13.59 -6.09
CA ILE A 64 14.47 13.36 -5.37
C ILE A 64 15.04 11.97 -5.71
N ALA A 65 14.18 10.97 -5.92
CA ALA A 65 14.56 9.61 -6.31
C ALA A 65 15.37 9.59 -7.62
N LEU A 66 15.14 10.54 -8.54
CA LEU A 66 15.97 10.73 -9.73
C LEU A 66 17.39 11.23 -9.45
N TYR A 67 17.70 11.64 -8.22
CA TYR A 67 19.05 12.03 -7.81
C TYR A 67 19.64 11.03 -6.80
N LEU A 68 18.83 10.20 -6.15
CA LEU A 68 19.30 9.19 -5.19
C LEU A 68 20.23 8.17 -5.82
N TRP A 69 20.06 7.84 -7.11
CA TRP A 69 20.97 6.92 -7.82
C TRP A 69 22.43 7.38 -7.84
N LEU A 70 22.68 8.68 -7.64
CA LEU A 70 24.04 9.23 -7.51
C LEU A 70 24.73 8.82 -6.21
N ALA A 71 23.96 8.47 -5.18
CA ALA A 71 24.45 8.13 -3.85
C ALA A 71 24.16 6.68 -3.44
N VAL A 72 23.13 6.04 -4.00
CA VAL A 72 22.65 4.71 -3.63
C VAL A 72 22.12 3.98 -4.87
N THR A 73 22.53 2.73 -5.08
CA THR A 73 21.95 1.88 -6.14
C THR A 73 20.47 1.61 -5.86
N PRO A 74 19.55 1.86 -6.80
CA PRO A 74 18.16 1.44 -6.67
C PRO A 74 18.09 -0.07 -6.42
N ASP A 75 17.48 -0.44 -5.30
CA ASP A 75 17.18 -1.82 -4.95
C ASP A 75 15.84 -1.84 -4.23
N SER A 76 14.80 -2.19 -4.97
CA SER A 76 13.43 -2.30 -4.46
C SER A 76 13.26 -3.45 -3.46
N ALA A 77 14.16 -4.45 -3.49
CA ALA A 77 14.19 -5.55 -2.54
C ALA A 77 14.96 -5.23 -1.25
N HIS A 78 15.59 -4.04 -1.15
CA HIS A 78 16.28 -3.58 0.06
C HIS A 78 15.30 -3.14 1.15
N ILE A 79 14.43 -4.06 1.58
CA ILE A 79 13.42 -3.85 2.60
C ILE A 79 13.51 -5.01 3.58
N SER A 80 13.81 -4.70 4.83
CA SER A 80 13.95 -5.68 5.89
C SER A 80 12.58 -6.05 6.45
N PRO A 81 12.31 -7.35 6.66
CA PRO A 81 11.08 -7.79 7.31
C PRO A 81 10.92 -7.19 8.72
N LEU A 82 9.68 -7.09 9.20
CA LEU A 82 9.33 -6.41 10.47
C LEU A 82 10.03 -6.99 11.71
N HIS A 83 10.27 -8.30 11.77
CA HIS A 83 11.03 -8.92 12.84
C HIS A 83 12.51 -8.52 12.78
N PHE A 84 13.05 -8.35 11.57
CA PHE A 84 14.46 -7.98 11.37
C PHE A 84 14.71 -6.50 11.64
N GLN A 85 13.72 -5.62 11.44
CA GLN A 85 13.81 -4.21 11.89
C GLN A 85 14.13 -4.14 13.39
N ALA A 86 13.44 -4.93 14.21
CA ALA A 86 13.70 -4.99 15.64
C ALA A 86 15.09 -5.58 15.96
N ALA A 87 15.52 -6.61 15.23
CA ALA A 87 16.86 -7.18 15.38
C ALA A 87 17.98 -6.17 15.06
N ARG A 88 17.71 -5.20 14.17
CA ARG A 88 18.60 -4.07 13.86
C ARG A 88 18.54 -2.93 14.88
N GLY A 89 17.78 -3.09 15.96
CA GLY A 89 17.55 -2.04 16.95
C GLY A 89 16.64 -0.92 16.43
N ARG A 90 15.87 -1.15 15.36
CA ARG A 90 14.91 -0.17 14.85
C ARG A 90 13.51 -0.41 15.42
N SER A 91 12.92 0.64 15.95
CA SER A 91 11.49 0.72 16.27
C SER A 91 10.69 1.10 15.02
N VAL A 92 9.46 0.59 14.93
CA VAL A 92 8.53 0.93 13.85
C VAL A 92 7.62 2.04 14.32
N THR A 93 7.63 3.17 13.60
CA THR A 93 6.72 4.29 13.83
C THR A 93 5.66 4.34 12.73
N VAL A 94 4.40 4.26 13.12
CA VAL A 94 3.28 4.27 12.18
C VAL A 94 2.98 5.70 11.71
N THR A 95 2.71 5.89 10.41
CA THR A 95 2.41 7.22 9.85
C THR A 95 1.49 7.15 8.63
N GLU A 96 0.50 8.02 8.51
CA GLU A 96 -0.32 8.08 7.28
C GLU A 96 0.40 8.76 6.10
N ASN A 97 1.57 9.38 6.33
CA ASN A 97 2.27 10.14 5.32
C ASN A 97 3.06 9.23 4.34
N ALA A 98 2.62 9.19 3.08
CA ALA A 98 3.27 8.41 2.02
C ALA A 98 4.76 8.79 1.80
N TYR A 99 5.14 10.04 2.06
CA TYR A 99 6.55 10.48 1.94
C TYR A 99 7.48 9.79 2.93
N LEU A 100 6.95 9.34 4.07
CA LEU A 100 7.75 8.73 5.14
C LEU A 100 7.74 7.20 5.10
N HIS A 101 6.89 6.57 4.30
CA HIS A 101 6.85 5.11 4.22
C HIS A 101 8.25 4.57 3.80
N LEU A 102 8.82 3.67 4.61
CA LEU A 102 10.18 3.12 4.52
C LEU A 102 11.32 4.14 4.61
N VAL A 103 11.05 5.32 5.15
CA VAL A 103 12.10 6.25 5.54
C VAL A 103 12.53 5.90 6.96
N TRP A 104 13.83 5.85 7.22
CA TRP A 104 14.34 5.65 8.57
C TRP A 104 15.36 6.72 8.95
N HIS A 105 15.35 7.05 10.23
CA HIS A 105 16.19 8.07 10.86
C HIS A 105 16.56 7.56 12.25
N TYR A 106 17.85 7.52 12.55
CA TYR A 106 18.40 6.88 13.75
C TYR A 106 17.89 5.43 13.92
N ASP A 107 17.19 5.17 15.02
CA ASP A 107 16.63 3.89 15.46
C ASP A 107 15.14 3.76 15.11
N GLN A 108 14.62 4.56 14.19
CA GLN A 108 13.20 4.57 13.82
C GLN A 108 13.02 4.39 12.33
N ILE A 109 12.13 3.47 11.94
CA ILE A 109 11.61 3.36 10.58
C ILE A 109 10.13 3.74 10.57
N PHE A 110 9.76 4.60 9.63
CA PHE A 110 8.38 5.05 9.43
C PHE A 110 7.67 4.11 8.45
N ILE A 111 6.51 3.59 8.85
CA ILE A 111 5.71 2.69 8.01
C ILE A 111 4.27 3.16 7.98
N LYS A 112 3.80 3.46 6.76
CA LYS A 112 2.38 3.69 6.50
C LYS A 112 1.56 2.40 6.54
N PRO A 113 0.46 2.32 7.32
CA PRO A 113 -0.45 1.17 7.33
C PRO A 113 -1.04 0.87 5.96
N LEU A 114 -1.37 -0.39 5.72
CA LEU A 114 -1.97 -0.87 4.49
C LEU A 114 -3.43 -0.43 4.43
N PRO A 115 -3.81 0.50 3.54
CA PRO A 115 -5.19 0.96 3.46
C PRO A 115 -6.12 -0.16 3.01
N ALA A 116 -7.25 -0.32 3.68
CA ALA A 116 -8.17 -1.43 3.46
C ALA A 116 -8.72 -1.48 2.02
N TYR A 117 -8.87 -0.34 1.34
CA TYR A 117 -9.34 -0.30 -0.04
C TYR A 117 -8.34 -0.92 -1.03
N LEU A 118 -7.04 -0.97 -0.72
CA LEU A 118 -6.04 -1.65 -1.57
C LEU A 118 -6.22 -3.17 -1.56
N LEU A 119 -7.00 -3.70 -0.62
CA LEU A 119 -7.29 -5.13 -0.48
C LEU A 119 -8.51 -5.60 -1.28
N SER A 120 -9.15 -4.71 -2.04
CA SER A 120 -10.37 -4.98 -2.81
C SER A 120 -10.09 -5.01 -4.30
N SER A 121 -10.56 -6.03 -5.02
CA SER A 121 -10.39 -6.11 -6.48
C SER A 121 -11.11 -4.97 -7.19
N ALA A 122 -12.27 -4.54 -6.68
CA ALA A 122 -13.06 -3.44 -7.25
C ALA A 122 -12.27 -2.12 -7.29
N PHE A 123 -11.46 -1.85 -6.25
CA PHE A 123 -10.56 -0.69 -6.24
C PHE A 123 -9.53 -0.76 -7.36
N TRP A 124 -8.94 -1.95 -7.61
CA TRP A 124 -7.94 -2.13 -8.65
C TRP A 124 -8.52 -1.93 -10.05
N GLU A 125 -9.72 -2.47 -10.30
CA GLU A 125 -10.43 -2.22 -11.56
C GLU A 125 -10.82 -0.75 -11.75
N TYR A 126 -11.13 -0.04 -10.66
CA TYR A 126 -11.42 1.39 -10.70
C TYR A 126 -10.16 2.21 -11.06
N VAL A 127 -9.05 2.00 -10.34
CA VAL A 127 -7.85 2.81 -10.50
C VAL A 127 -7.17 2.56 -11.86
N GLU A 128 -7.23 1.33 -12.37
CA GLU A 128 -6.74 0.97 -13.72
C GLU A 128 -7.39 1.80 -14.83
N LYS A 129 -8.66 2.20 -14.65
CA LYS A 129 -9.40 2.99 -15.64
C LYS A 129 -9.36 4.50 -15.39
N THR A 130 -8.89 4.95 -14.24
CA THR A 130 -9.12 6.33 -13.78
C THR A 130 -7.87 7.13 -13.47
N ASP A 131 -6.80 6.50 -12.96
CA ASP A 131 -5.55 7.19 -12.62
C ASP A 131 -4.36 6.21 -12.61
N GLU A 132 -3.64 6.15 -13.73
CA GLU A 132 -2.50 5.26 -13.93
C GLU A 132 -1.35 5.55 -12.96
N GLU A 133 -1.15 6.80 -12.57
CA GLU A 133 -0.07 7.19 -11.64
C GLU A 133 -0.38 6.66 -10.23
N VAL A 134 -1.64 6.79 -9.78
CA VAL A 134 -2.11 6.23 -8.51
C VAL A 134 -2.03 4.70 -8.55
N ARG A 135 -2.40 4.05 -9.66
CA ARG A 135 -2.26 2.60 -9.83
C ARG A 135 -0.82 2.15 -9.62
N ARG A 136 0.15 2.79 -10.29
CA ARG A 136 1.58 2.48 -10.14
C ARG A 136 2.09 2.72 -8.71
N ALA A 137 1.66 3.80 -8.06
CA ALA A 137 2.04 4.09 -6.68
C ALA A 137 1.48 3.06 -5.69
N ALA A 138 0.19 2.72 -5.82
CA ALA A 138 -0.44 1.67 -5.02
C ALA A 138 0.24 0.31 -5.21
N THR A 139 0.67 0.03 -6.45
CA THR A 139 1.36 -1.20 -6.81
C THR A 139 2.72 -1.29 -6.11
N GLY A 140 3.53 -0.24 -6.20
CA GLY A 140 4.81 -0.16 -5.50
C GLY A 140 4.65 -0.20 -3.98
N PHE A 141 3.59 0.42 -3.45
CA PHE A 141 3.26 0.36 -2.04
C PHE A 141 2.93 -1.06 -1.57
N LEU A 142 2.11 -1.83 -2.30
CA LEU A 142 1.85 -3.23 -1.93
C LEU A 142 3.09 -4.12 -2.08
N ARG A 143 3.95 -3.84 -3.05
CA ARG A 143 5.24 -4.52 -3.20
C ARG A 143 6.13 -4.33 -1.97
N THR A 144 6.09 -3.20 -1.27
CA THR A 144 6.86 -3.08 -0.01
C THR A 144 6.38 -4.05 1.06
N TYR A 145 5.07 -4.32 1.10
CA TYR A 145 4.46 -5.22 2.07
C TYR A 145 4.82 -6.69 1.85
N SER A 146 5.14 -7.12 0.62
CA SER A 146 5.67 -8.47 0.38
C SER A 146 7.05 -8.68 1.01
N TYR A 147 7.83 -7.60 1.19
CA TYR A 147 9.13 -7.67 1.85
C TYR A 147 9.03 -7.45 3.37
N LEU A 148 8.16 -6.54 3.82
CA LEU A 148 7.92 -6.28 5.25
C LEU A 148 7.34 -7.52 5.95
N ILE A 149 6.47 -8.28 5.28
CA ILE A 149 5.76 -9.44 5.82
C ILE A 149 6.19 -10.70 5.08
N LYS A 150 7.37 -11.22 5.45
CA LYS A 150 7.98 -12.39 4.80
C LYS A 150 7.69 -13.70 5.53
N TYR A 151 7.49 -13.64 6.84
CA TYR A 151 7.22 -14.78 7.69
C TYR A 151 5.97 -14.57 8.54
N GLU A 152 5.41 -15.66 9.08
CA GLU A 152 4.22 -15.59 9.95
C GLU A 152 4.45 -14.72 11.20
N ILE A 153 5.68 -14.63 11.72
CA ILE A 153 6.01 -13.73 12.82
C ILE A 153 5.86 -12.25 12.43
N ASP A 154 6.20 -11.89 11.18
CA ASP A 154 5.99 -10.55 10.65
C ASP A 154 4.50 -10.26 10.51
N PHE A 155 3.74 -11.24 10.03
CA PHE A 155 2.29 -11.11 9.86
C PHE A 155 1.58 -10.86 11.19
N ARG A 156 1.89 -11.68 12.21
CA ARG A 156 1.35 -11.48 13.57
C ARG A 156 1.76 -10.13 14.16
N LYS A 157 2.99 -9.69 13.90
CA LYS A 157 3.48 -8.37 14.33
C LYS A 157 2.76 -7.23 13.60
N ALA A 158 2.50 -7.37 12.30
CA ALA A 158 1.77 -6.39 11.51
C ALA A 158 0.30 -6.25 11.96
N GLN A 159 -0.34 -7.34 12.41
CA GLN A 159 -1.70 -7.33 12.97
C GLN A 159 -1.78 -6.91 14.45
N SER A 160 -0.64 -6.69 15.13
CA SER A 160 -0.65 -6.36 16.56
C SER A 160 -1.39 -5.04 16.82
N THR A 161 -1.97 -4.88 18.01
CA THR A 161 -2.58 -3.61 18.42
C THR A 161 -1.57 -2.47 18.55
N GLU A 162 -0.29 -2.79 18.67
CA GLU A 162 0.80 -1.82 18.71
C GLU A 162 1.06 -1.21 17.33
N LEU A 163 1.09 -2.04 16.27
CA LEU A 163 1.46 -1.57 14.93
C LEU A 163 0.27 -1.36 14.00
N GLY A 164 -0.74 -2.23 14.04
CA GLY A 164 -1.96 -2.10 13.23
C GLY A 164 -1.71 -1.88 11.73
N LEU A 165 -0.65 -2.47 11.18
CA LEU A 165 -0.20 -2.22 9.81
C LEU A 165 -1.05 -2.90 8.74
N ILE A 166 -1.75 -3.98 9.09
CA ILE A 166 -2.68 -4.69 8.20
C ILE A 166 -3.96 -5.04 8.98
N PRO A 167 -5.11 -5.19 8.30
CA PRO A 167 -6.34 -5.54 8.98
C PRO A 167 -6.32 -6.96 9.55
N THR A 168 -7.09 -7.15 10.62
CA THR A 168 -7.27 -8.46 11.28
C THR A 168 -8.40 -9.29 10.68
N ASN A 169 -9.32 -8.66 9.95
CA ASN A 169 -10.46 -9.31 9.30
C ASN A 169 -10.81 -8.60 7.98
N ASP A 170 -11.49 -9.32 7.09
CA ASP A 170 -11.94 -8.84 5.77
C ASP A 170 -13.37 -8.26 5.80
N GLY A 171 -13.86 -7.92 7.00
CA GLY A 171 -15.24 -7.51 7.26
C GLY A 171 -16.17 -8.67 7.64
N THR A 172 -15.80 -9.92 7.33
CA THR A 172 -16.60 -11.12 7.68
C THR A 172 -15.79 -12.17 8.44
N ASN A 173 -14.56 -12.44 7.99
CA ASN A 173 -13.69 -13.49 8.49
C ASN A 173 -12.32 -12.93 8.89
N PRO A 174 -11.62 -13.58 9.85
CA PRO A 174 -10.22 -13.26 10.11
C PRO A 174 -9.36 -13.39 8.85
N VAL A 175 -8.41 -12.46 8.70
CA VAL A 175 -7.35 -12.58 7.69
C VAL A 175 -6.27 -13.49 8.29
N THR A 176 -5.97 -14.61 7.63
CA THR A 176 -4.88 -15.52 8.02
C THR A 176 -3.60 -15.22 7.25
N TYR A 177 -2.48 -15.76 7.72
CA TYR A 177 -1.20 -15.60 7.04
C TYR A 177 -1.22 -16.18 5.62
N GLU A 178 -1.81 -17.36 5.41
CA GLU A 178 -1.89 -18.02 4.11
C GLU A 178 -2.70 -17.18 3.11
N ARG A 179 -3.83 -16.62 3.56
CA ARG A 179 -4.66 -15.73 2.74
C ARG A 179 -3.90 -14.46 2.37
N PHE A 180 -3.19 -13.86 3.33
CA PHE A 180 -2.36 -12.69 3.07
C PHE A 180 -1.19 -13.00 2.11
N ALA A 181 -0.51 -14.13 2.29
CA ALA A 181 0.59 -14.56 1.43
C ALA A 181 0.11 -14.79 -0.01
N GLN A 182 -1.05 -15.42 -0.21
CA GLN A 182 -1.66 -15.58 -1.53
C GLN A 182 -2.03 -14.24 -2.16
N PHE A 183 -2.58 -13.32 -1.37
CA PHE A 183 -2.96 -11.98 -1.82
C PHE A 183 -1.75 -11.14 -2.24
N ILE A 184 -0.67 -11.18 -1.49
CA ILE A 184 0.48 -10.29 -1.71
C ILE A 184 1.47 -10.82 -2.76
N ALA A 185 1.47 -12.14 -3.03
CA ALA A 185 2.42 -12.78 -3.93
C ALA A 185 2.51 -12.13 -5.33
N PRO A 186 1.41 -11.72 -6.00
CA PRO A 186 1.51 -11.07 -7.31
C PRO A 186 2.27 -9.74 -7.29
N PHE A 187 2.32 -9.06 -6.14
CA PHE A 187 3.00 -7.76 -6.01
C PHE A 187 4.51 -7.89 -5.84
N ALA A 188 5.00 -9.02 -5.34
CA ALA A 188 6.43 -9.28 -5.14
C ALA A 188 7.21 -9.37 -6.46
N GLU A 189 6.53 -9.81 -7.52
CA GLU A 189 7.12 -10.07 -8.85
C GLU A 189 7.02 -8.86 -9.79
N ILE A 190 6.61 -7.70 -9.29
CA ILE A 190 6.37 -6.52 -10.13
C ILE A 190 7.69 -5.80 -10.40
N ASP A 191 7.98 -5.56 -11.67
CA ASP A 191 9.18 -4.81 -12.11
C ASP A 191 9.13 -3.32 -11.75
N ASP A 192 10.31 -2.72 -11.61
CA ASP A 192 10.48 -1.30 -11.26
C ASP A 192 9.85 -0.32 -12.26
N ASP A 193 9.66 -0.72 -13.52
CA ASP A 193 8.99 0.08 -14.55
C ASP A 193 7.49 0.22 -14.29
N ASN A 194 6.91 -0.66 -13.48
CA ASN A 194 5.47 -0.70 -13.19
C ASN A 194 5.09 0.04 -11.90
N VAL A 195 6.03 0.73 -11.25
CA VAL A 195 5.81 1.48 -10.01
C VAL A 195 6.28 2.92 -10.14
N THR A 196 5.89 3.83 -9.23
CA THR A 196 6.42 5.20 -9.22
C THR A 196 7.88 5.23 -8.72
N PRO A 197 8.70 6.24 -9.10
CA PRO A 197 10.13 6.27 -8.81
C PRO A 197 10.50 6.02 -7.34
N ARG A 198 9.73 6.52 -6.37
CA ARG A 198 9.96 6.25 -4.94
C ARG A 198 10.05 4.75 -4.63
N TYR A 199 9.21 3.93 -5.24
CA TYR A 199 9.13 2.50 -4.92
C TYR A 199 10.19 1.66 -5.63
N GLN A 200 10.98 2.24 -6.55
CA GLN A 200 12.18 1.60 -7.11
C GLN A 200 13.31 1.51 -6.07
N TYR A 201 13.17 2.24 -4.97
CA TYR A 201 14.06 2.17 -3.81
C TYR A 201 13.34 1.52 -2.65
N GLY A 202 14.03 0.64 -1.92
CA GLY A 202 13.57 0.12 -0.64
C GLY A 202 13.65 1.15 0.49
N GLU A 203 14.30 0.77 1.59
CA GLU A 203 14.51 1.64 2.74
C GLU A 203 15.40 2.84 2.41
N ILE A 204 14.96 4.06 2.74
CA ILE A 204 15.75 5.28 2.57
C ILE A 204 16.20 5.78 3.94
N ARG A 205 17.51 6.03 4.09
CA ARG A 205 18.08 6.66 5.28
C ARG A 205 18.03 8.18 5.14
N LEU A 206 17.40 8.86 6.09
CA LEU A 206 17.62 10.30 6.29
C LEU A 206 18.86 10.46 7.16
N SER A 207 20.03 10.61 6.57
CA SER A 207 21.21 11.09 7.29
C SER A 207 22.08 11.90 6.35
N LEU A 208 22.27 13.17 6.71
CA LEU A 208 23.47 13.90 6.33
C LEU A 208 24.56 13.40 7.29
N GLU A 209 25.33 12.41 6.86
CA GLU A 209 26.68 12.21 7.40
C GLU A 209 27.67 12.96 6.51
#